data_AF-A0A0F7SVT5-F1
#
_entry.id   AF-A0A0F7SVT5-F1
#
_cell.length_a   1.000
_cell.length_b   1.000
_cell.length_c   1.000
_cell.angle_alpha   90.00
_cell.angle_beta   90.00
_cell.angle_gamma   90.00
#
_symmetry.space_group_name_H-M   'P 1'
#
loop_
_entity.id
_entity.type
_entity.pdbx_description
1 polymer ?
#
loop_
_entity_poly.entity_id
_entity_poly.type
_entity_poly.pdbx_seq_one_letter_code
_entity_poly.pdbx_strand_id
1 'polypeptide(L)'
;MVYIRQEHAERSIPVLHRFIRENPLGQFTTSIENSEHAKLQTTHIPFVLNDSSSEKGILRAHIARANPQAKSIIHNLKQSGSDFLGDEVLIIFNSPVQSYVTPKFYVETKPSTGKVVPTWNYSTVQVYGRVRVYYQNDPTTSSFLQKQVSDLSELNEQASLRKRGKEDESTWKLTDAPERYVEILKRAIIGLEIQIDRIEGRFKMSQEDSDGDWQGVVDGFKSMNSEEGNKMAEMIESRGQARCVKGGL
;
A
#
# COMPACT_ATOMS: atom_id res chain seq x y z
N MET A 1 6.42 12.04 11.66
CA MET A 1 5.66 12.85 10.69
C MET A 1 6.53 12.98 9.45
N VAL A 2 6.10 12.43 8.31
CA VAL A 2 6.80 12.68 7.04
C VAL A 2 6.59 14.15 6.68
N TYR A 3 7.66 14.86 6.34
CA TYR A 3 7.52 16.20 5.79
C TYR A 3 6.91 16.09 4.38
N ILE A 4 5.64 16.48 4.26
CA ILE A 4 4.89 16.47 3.00
C ILE A 4 4.43 17.91 2.76
N ARG A 5 4.76 18.47 1.60
CA ARG A 5 4.21 19.76 1.18
C ARG A 5 2.69 19.62 1.05
N GLN A 6 1.92 20.65 1.44
CA GLN A 6 0.46 20.53 1.51
C GLN A 6 -0.17 20.09 0.20
N GLU A 7 0.35 20.59 -0.93
CA GLU A 7 -0.11 20.23 -2.27
C GLU A 7 0.01 18.72 -2.57
N HIS A 8 0.95 18.01 -1.94
CA HIS A 8 1.22 16.59 -2.16
C HIS A 8 0.54 15.68 -1.13
N ALA A 9 -0.06 16.25 -0.08
CA ALA A 9 -0.68 15.48 0.99
C ALA A 9 -2.09 15.04 0.59
N GLU A 10 -2.35 13.74 0.62
CA GLU A 10 -3.71 13.19 0.53
C GLU A 10 -4.20 12.83 1.94
N ARG A 11 -5.38 13.35 2.30
CA ARG A 11 -5.98 13.22 3.64
C ARG A 11 -7.34 12.53 3.62
N SER A 12 -7.92 12.32 2.43
CA SER A 12 -9.20 11.67 2.25
C SER A 12 -9.08 10.18 2.55
N ILE A 13 -9.60 9.75 3.70
CA ILE A 13 -9.62 8.34 4.12
C ILE A 13 -10.18 7.42 3.02
N PRO A 14 -11.32 7.73 2.35
CA PRO A 14 -11.81 6.90 1.25
C PRO A 14 -10.82 6.74 0.09
N VAL A 15 -10.04 7.79 -0.23
CA VAL A 15 -9.02 7.72 -1.29
C VAL A 15 -7.83 6.87 -0.85
N LEU A 16 -7.38 7.04 0.39
CA LEU A 16 -6.27 6.26 0.97
C LEU A 16 -6.64 4.77 1.08
N HIS A 17 -7.88 4.47 1.49
CA HIS A 17 -8.40 3.11 1.55
C HIS A 17 -8.48 2.46 0.18
N ARG A 18 -8.97 3.19 -0.82
CA ARG A 18 -8.99 2.71 -2.21
C ARG A 18 -7.57 2.41 -2.71
N PHE A 19 -6.63 3.31 -2.46
CA PHE A 19 -5.24 3.13 -2.83
C PHE A 19 -4.64 1.85 -2.22
N ILE A 20 -4.89 1.58 -0.94
CA ILE A 20 -4.42 0.34 -0.28
C ILE A 20 -5.02 -0.90 -0.94
N ARG A 21 -6.32 -0.88 -1.29
CA ARG A 21 -6.98 -2.02 -1.96
C ARG A 21 -6.44 -2.29 -3.36
N GLU A 22 -6.09 -1.23 -4.09
CA GLU A 22 -5.50 -1.32 -5.43
C GLU A 22 -4.02 -1.73 -5.39
N ASN A 23 -3.33 -1.45 -4.27
CA ASN A 23 -1.91 -1.73 -4.05
C ASN A 23 -1.70 -2.55 -2.76
N PRO A 24 -2.24 -3.78 -2.65
CA PRO A 24 -2.32 -4.50 -1.38
C PRO A 24 -0.98 -5.06 -0.88
N LEU A 25 0.05 -5.13 -1.72
CA LEU A 25 1.39 -5.57 -1.33
C LEU A 25 2.13 -4.44 -0.59
N GLY A 26 2.14 -4.52 0.73
CA GLY A 26 2.74 -3.51 1.60
C GLY A 26 4.13 -3.92 2.10
N GLN A 27 4.93 -2.92 2.47
CA GLN A 27 6.23 -3.08 3.13
C GLN A 27 6.05 -2.99 4.64
N PHE A 28 5.96 -4.13 5.33
CA PHE A 28 5.75 -4.22 6.77
C PHE A 28 7.06 -4.04 7.54
N THR A 29 7.24 -2.89 8.18
CA THR A 29 8.47 -2.53 8.91
C THR A 29 8.26 -2.59 10.41
N THR A 30 9.18 -3.25 11.11
CA THR A 30 9.26 -3.31 12.57
C THR A 30 10.64 -2.87 13.05
N SER A 31 10.70 -2.28 14.26
CA SER A 31 11.95 -2.03 14.98
C SER A 31 11.92 -2.85 16.28
N ILE A 32 12.59 -4.01 16.30
CA ILE A 32 12.56 -4.93 17.45
C ILE A 32 13.98 -5.36 17.75
N GLU A 33 14.45 -5.09 18.97
CA GLU A 33 15.76 -5.55 19.42
C GLU A 33 15.81 -7.08 19.44
N ASN A 34 16.86 -7.66 18.85
CA ASN A 34 17.06 -9.10 18.78
C ASN A 34 18.56 -9.40 18.65
N SER A 35 19.06 -10.42 19.35
CA SER A 35 20.48 -10.79 19.31
C SER A 35 20.90 -11.54 18.05
N GLU A 36 19.95 -12.16 17.34
CA GLU A 36 20.20 -13.01 16.16
C GLU A 36 19.81 -12.34 14.85
N HIS A 37 19.00 -11.28 14.90
CA HIS A 37 18.39 -10.63 13.73
C HIS A 37 18.52 -9.11 13.80
N ALA A 38 18.48 -8.46 12.64
CA ALA A 38 18.57 -7.00 12.57
C ALA A 38 17.42 -6.33 13.33
N LYS A 39 17.70 -5.20 14.00
CA LYS A 39 16.68 -4.42 14.71
C LYS A 39 15.57 -3.93 13.77
N LEU A 40 15.98 -3.29 12.68
CA LEU A 40 15.06 -2.81 11.64
C LEU A 40 14.91 -3.90 10.57
N GLN A 41 13.68 -4.35 10.38
CA GLN A 41 13.35 -5.37 9.39
C GLN A 41 12.12 -4.94 8.61
N THR A 42 12.12 -5.22 7.31
CA THR A 42 10.95 -5.05 6.45
C THR A 42 10.69 -6.32 5.65
N THR A 43 9.43 -6.74 5.59
CA THR A 43 8.98 -7.81 4.69
C THR A 43 7.88 -7.27 3.78
N HIS A 44 7.93 -7.65 2.50
CA HIS A 44 6.84 -7.36 1.56
C HIS A 44 5.77 -8.44 1.74
N ILE A 45 4.59 -8.05 2.22
CA ILE A 45 3.46 -8.95 2.44
C ILE A 45 2.15 -8.31 1.98
N PRO A 46 1.19 -9.10 1.47
CA PRO A 46 -0.10 -8.57 1.11
C PRO A 46 -0.99 -8.34 2.33
N PHE A 47 -1.78 -7.27 2.28
CA PHE A 47 -2.72 -6.87 3.33
C PHE A 47 -4.15 -6.85 2.83
N VAL A 48 -5.07 -7.20 3.72
CA VAL A 48 -6.51 -6.96 3.56
C VAL A 48 -6.91 -5.80 4.46
N LEU A 49 -7.47 -4.75 3.87
CA LEU A 49 -8.06 -3.62 4.60
C LEU A 49 -9.53 -3.92 4.93
N ASN A 50 -9.88 -3.82 6.20
CA ASN A 50 -11.25 -3.83 6.70
C ASN A 50 -11.58 -2.45 7.30
N ASP A 51 -12.47 -1.71 6.65
CA ASP A 51 -12.93 -0.36 7.03
C ASP A 51 -14.28 -0.36 7.77
N SER A 52 -14.89 -1.52 8.00
CA SER A 52 -16.15 -1.62 8.75
C SER A 52 -16.00 -1.48 10.26
N SER A 53 -14.79 -1.70 10.79
CA SER A 53 -14.54 -1.81 12.24
C SER A 53 -14.09 -0.50 12.90
N SER A 54 -13.62 0.49 12.14
CA SER A 54 -13.16 1.79 12.65
C SER A 54 -13.05 2.81 11.51
N GLU A 55 -13.08 4.11 11.84
CA GLU A 55 -12.97 5.19 10.85
C GLU A 55 -11.72 5.04 9.96
N LYS A 56 -10.57 4.71 10.55
CA LYS A 56 -9.31 4.53 9.80
C LYS A 56 -9.13 3.12 9.25
N GLY A 57 -9.89 2.14 9.74
CA GLY A 57 -9.82 0.75 9.36
C GLY A 57 -8.80 -0.09 10.14
N ILE A 58 -8.78 -1.38 9.82
CA ILE A 58 -7.88 -2.41 10.35
C ILE A 58 -7.24 -3.13 9.17
N LEU A 59 -5.92 -3.33 9.20
CA LEU A 59 -5.23 -4.19 8.25
C LEU A 59 -5.05 -5.58 8.82
N ARG A 60 -5.21 -6.61 7.98
CA ARG A 60 -4.92 -8.01 8.33
C ARG A 60 -3.94 -8.60 7.33
N ALA A 61 -2.92 -9.28 7.84
CA ALA A 61 -1.91 -9.96 7.04
C ALA A 61 -1.44 -11.24 7.74
N HIS A 62 -0.55 -11.97 7.08
CA HIS A 62 0.22 -13.03 7.69
C HIS A 62 1.66 -13.00 7.20
N ILE A 63 2.56 -13.63 7.95
CA ILE A 63 3.97 -13.78 7.60
C ILE A 63 4.44 -15.18 7.99
N ALA A 64 5.31 -15.77 7.17
CA ALA A 64 5.87 -17.09 7.44
C ALA A 64 6.66 -17.09 8.76
N ARG A 65 6.46 -18.09 9.61
CA ARG A 65 7.21 -18.27 10.87
C ARG A 65 8.72 -18.41 10.65
N ALA A 66 9.11 -18.93 9.49
CA ALA A 66 10.52 -19.04 9.11
C ALA A 66 11.19 -17.68 8.87
N ASN A 67 10.42 -16.63 8.60
CA ASN A 67 10.94 -15.28 8.35
C ASN A 67 11.62 -14.72 9.62
N PRO A 68 12.86 -14.20 9.54
CA PRO A 68 13.55 -13.57 10.67
C PRO A 68 12.74 -12.48 11.40
N GLN A 69 11.93 -11.72 10.67
CA GLN A 69 11.07 -10.69 11.23
C GLN A 69 9.98 -11.33 12.11
N ALA A 70 9.37 -12.43 11.65
CA ALA A 70 8.39 -13.18 12.43
C ALA A 70 9.02 -13.80 13.69
N LYS A 71 10.25 -14.32 13.59
CA LYS A 71 11.00 -14.84 14.76
C LYS A 71 11.27 -13.75 15.78
N SER A 72 11.68 -12.56 15.33
CA SER A 72 11.94 -11.40 16.17
C SER A 72 10.67 -10.94 16.90
N ILE A 73 9.54 -10.87 16.18
CA ILE A 73 8.22 -10.58 16.73
C ILE A 73 7.84 -11.61 17.82
N ILE A 74 7.88 -12.90 17.50
CA ILE A 74 7.51 -13.95 18.47
C ILE A 74 8.40 -13.91 19.72
N HIS A 75 9.70 -13.67 19.55
CA HIS A 75 10.64 -13.56 20.67
C HIS A 75 10.27 -12.40 21.59
N ASN A 76 10.01 -11.21 21.02
CA ASN A 76 9.61 -10.02 21.77
C ASN A 76 8.28 -10.22 22.52
N LEU A 77 7.28 -10.83 21.87
CA LEU A 77 5.98 -11.12 22.49
C LEU A 77 6.12 -12.09 23.66
N LYS A 78 6.91 -13.16 23.51
CA LYS A 78 7.20 -14.11 24.60
C LYS A 78 7.87 -13.46 25.80
N GLN A 79 8.76 -12.49 25.59
CA GLN A 79 9.39 -11.76 26.69
C GLN A 79 8.42 -10.82 27.41
N SER A 80 7.53 -10.17 26.67
CA SER A 80 6.55 -9.24 27.25
C SER A 80 5.34 -9.92 27.89
N GLY A 81 5.02 -11.16 27.50
CA GLY A 81 3.79 -11.85 27.90
C GLY A 81 2.51 -11.27 27.27
N SER A 82 2.65 -10.43 26.23
CA SER A 82 1.57 -9.77 25.51
C SER A 82 1.38 -10.36 24.11
N ASP A 83 0.18 -10.28 23.57
CA ASP A 83 -0.11 -10.54 22.14
C ASP A 83 0.04 -9.27 21.28
N PHE A 84 0.39 -8.13 21.89
CA PHE A 84 0.62 -6.86 21.21
C PHE A 84 2.09 -6.49 21.20
N LEU A 85 2.58 -6.01 20.05
CA LEU A 85 3.88 -5.34 19.99
C LEU A 85 3.86 -4.07 20.84
N GLY A 86 4.97 -3.80 21.53
CA GLY A 86 5.11 -2.61 22.38
C GLY A 86 5.23 -1.29 21.59
N ASP A 87 5.88 -1.35 20.42
CA ASP A 87 6.08 -0.20 19.53
C ASP A 87 5.08 -0.20 18.36
N GLU A 88 4.79 1.00 17.83
CA GLU A 88 4.05 1.11 16.56
C GLU A 88 4.87 0.55 15.38
N VAL A 89 4.17 0.09 14.35
CA VAL A 89 4.79 -0.37 13.09
C VAL A 89 4.57 0.64 11.98
N LEU A 90 5.37 0.54 10.92
CA LEU A 90 5.17 1.28 9.68
C LEU A 90 4.87 0.29 8.54
N ILE A 91 3.82 0.57 7.78
CA ILE A 91 3.48 -0.15 6.55
C ILE A 91 3.45 0.85 5.41
N ILE A 92 4.21 0.61 4.35
CA ILE A 92 4.23 1.46 3.15
C ILE A 92 3.59 0.72 1.98
N PHE A 93 2.60 1.34 1.36
CA PHE A 93 1.99 0.90 0.11
C PHE A 93 2.42 1.85 -1.00
N ASN A 94 2.95 1.31 -2.11
CA ASN A 94 3.42 2.11 -3.24
C ASN A 94 2.60 1.79 -4.48
N SER A 95 2.31 2.82 -5.27
CA SER A 95 1.83 2.60 -6.64
C SER A 95 2.97 2.02 -7.48
N PRO A 96 2.72 1.02 -8.34
CA PRO A 96 3.69 0.59 -9.33
C PRO A 96 3.96 1.69 -10.38
N VAL A 97 3.03 2.64 -10.54
CA VAL A 97 3.16 3.76 -11.49
C VAL A 97 3.89 4.91 -10.81
N GLN A 98 5.15 5.09 -11.19
CA GLN A 98 6.01 6.20 -10.81
C GLN A 98 6.95 6.52 -11.98
N SER A 99 7.41 7.77 -12.09
CA SER A 99 8.30 8.16 -13.18
C SER A 99 9.10 9.41 -12.90
N TYR A 100 10.27 9.49 -13.52
CA TYR A 100 11.08 10.68 -13.58
C TYR A 100 10.44 11.72 -14.51
N VAL A 101 10.27 12.94 -14.03
CA VAL A 101 9.80 14.09 -14.81
C VAL A 101 11.01 14.90 -15.26
N THR A 102 11.26 14.87 -16.57
CA THR A 102 12.34 15.65 -17.18
C THR A 102 11.96 17.12 -17.28
N PRO A 103 12.90 18.06 -17.04
CA PRO A 103 12.64 19.47 -17.25
C PRO A 103 12.30 19.84 -18.69
N LYS A 104 12.54 18.94 -19.65
CA LYS A 104 12.11 19.13 -21.05
C LYS A 104 10.59 19.19 -21.23
N PHE A 105 9.82 18.72 -20.25
CA PHE A 105 8.35 18.75 -20.31
C PHE A 105 7.75 20.09 -19.86
N TYR A 106 8.52 20.93 -19.16
CA TYR A 106 8.06 22.26 -18.77
C TYR A 106 8.12 23.20 -19.97
N VAL A 107 6.96 23.49 -20.57
CA VAL A 107 6.84 24.29 -21.79
C VAL A 107 6.61 25.78 -21.51
N GLU A 108 6.30 26.16 -20.28
CA GLU A 108 6.08 27.54 -19.86
C GLU A 108 7.28 28.09 -19.08
N THR A 109 7.67 27.46 -17.97
CA THR A 109 8.71 28.01 -17.07
C THR A 109 10.11 27.89 -17.66
N LYS A 110 10.39 26.81 -18.41
CA LYS A 110 11.72 26.58 -18.99
C LYS A 110 12.11 27.62 -20.06
N PRO A 111 11.31 27.90 -21.11
CA PRO A 111 11.68 28.92 -22.08
C PRO A 111 11.64 30.34 -21.51
N SER A 112 10.80 30.60 -20.50
CA SER A 112 10.66 31.94 -19.90
C SER A 112 11.77 32.31 -18.92
N THR A 113 12.13 31.39 -18.00
CA THR A 113 13.11 31.69 -16.93
C THR A 113 14.27 30.71 -16.85
N GLY A 114 14.11 29.50 -17.40
CA GLY A 114 15.05 28.39 -17.25
C GLY A 114 15.14 27.82 -15.83
N LYS A 115 14.38 28.34 -14.86
CA LYS A 115 14.43 27.95 -13.44
C LYS A 115 13.61 26.69 -13.18
N VAL A 116 13.99 25.60 -13.84
CA VAL A 116 13.33 24.30 -13.71
C VAL A 116 14.31 23.22 -13.25
N VAL A 117 13.83 22.27 -12.46
CA VAL A 117 14.62 21.14 -11.94
C VAL A 117 13.89 19.82 -12.19
N PRO A 118 14.64 18.72 -12.37
CA PRO A 118 14.03 17.42 -12.52
C PRO A 118 13.38 16.95 -11.22
N THR A 119 12.40 16.06 -11.32
CA THR A 119 11.71 15.47 -10.16
C THR A 119 11.19 14.07 -10.47
N TRP A 120 10.53 13.45 -9.50
CA TRP A 120 9.73 12.24 -9.67
C TRP A 120 8.26 12.50 -9.37
N ASN A 121 7.39 11.90 -10.18
CA ASN A 121 5.98 11.73 -9.86
C ASN A 121 5.74 10.30 -9.36
N TYR A 122 5.01 10.18 -8.25
CA TYR A 122 4.72 8.94 -7.57
C TYR A 122 3.58 9.11 -6.57
N SER A 123 3.01 7.99 -6.13
CA SER A 123 2.03 7.97 -5.05
C SER A 123 2.32 6.84 -4.06
N THR A 124 2.12 7.13 -2.77
CA THR A 124 2.36 6.20 -1.68
C THR A 124 1.41 6.48 -0.52
N VAL A 125 1.09 5.45 0.24
CA VAL A 125 0.33 5.53 1.50
C VAL A 125 1.15 4.87 2.61
N GLN A 126 1.37 5.62 3.68
CA GLN A 126 2.02 5.14 4.89
C GLN A 126 0.99 4.94 5.99
N VAL A 127 1.01 3.77 6.60
CA VAL A 127 0.16 3.40 7.73
C VAL A 127 1.03 3.16 8.95
N TYR A 128 0.64 3.77 10.07
CA TYR A 128 1.19 3.49 11.37
C TYR A 128 0.10 2.93 12.27
N GLY A 129 0.46 1.95 13.08
CA GLY A 129 -0.51 1.31 13.95
C GLY A 129 0.07 0.35 14.96
N ARG A 130 -0.77 -0.06 15.89
CA ARG A 130 -0.49 -1.11 16.87
C ARG A 130 -0.85 -2.47 16.30
N VAL A 131 0.03 -3.45 16.53
CA VAL A 131 -0.11 -4.79 15.98
C VAL A 131 -0.46 -5.77 17.09
N ARG A 132 -1.61 -6.44 16.93
CA ARG A 132 -1.89 -7.70 17.60
C ARG A 132 -1.41 -8.85 16.73
N VAL A 133 -0.72 -9.81 17.33
CA VAL A 133 -0.13 -10.95 16.62
C VAL A 133 -0.79 -12.25 17.07
N TYR A 134 -1.24 -13.04 16.10
CA TYR A 134 -1.85 -14.35 16.31
C TYR A 134 -0.82 -15.42 15.96
N TYR A 135 -0.08 -15.91 16.96
CA TYR A 135 1.04 -16.83 16.77
C TYR A 135 1.00 -18.09 17.64
N GLN A 136 -0.01 -18.21 18.49
CA GLN A 136 -0.21 -19.33 19.39
C GLN A 136 -0.90 -20.49 18.66
N ASN A 137 -0.82 -21.71 19.19
CA ASN A 137 -1.49 -22.88 18.61
C ASN A 137 -2.84 -23.09 19.30
N ASP A 138 -3.78 -22.18 19.06
CA ASP A 138 -5.10 -22.16 19.68
C ASP A 138 -6.22 -21.88 18.66
N PRO A 139 -7.50 -22.08 19.03
CA PRO A 139 -8.64 -21.85 18.15
C PRO A 139 -8.81 -20.40 17.68
N THR A 140 -8.45 -19.42 18.50
CA THR A 140 -8.55 -17.99 18.17
C THR A 140 -7.58 -17.64 17.04
N THR A 141 -6.32 -18.08 17.14
CA THR A 141 -5.31 -17.93 16.10
C THR A 141 -5.73 -18.64 14.82
N SER A 142 -6.24 -19.88 14.91
CA SER A 142 -6.68 -20.63 13.73
C SER A 142 -7.87 -19.96 13.03
N SER A 143 -8.85 -19.45 13.78
CA SER A 143 -10.00 -18.72 13.23
C SER A 143 -9.59 -17.41 12.55
N PHE A 144 -8.70 -16.65 13.19
CA PHE A 144 -8.14 -15.43 12.59
C PHE A 144 -7.45 -15.71 11.26
N LEU A 145 -6.54 -16.70 11.24
CA LEU A 145 -5.80 -17.08 10.03
C LEU A 145 -6.73 -17.62 8.94
N GLN A 146 -7.75 -18.40 9.29
CA GLN A 146 -8.74 -18.90 8.33
C GLN A 146 -9.43 -17.73 7.60
N LYS A 147 -9.94 -16.76 8.37
CA LYS A 147 -10.61 -15.58 7.80
C LYS A 147 -9.65 -14.74 6.99
N GLN A 148 -8.45 -14.48 7.53
CA GLN A 148 -7.46 -13.63 6.87
C GLN A 148 -7.00 -14.22 5.53
N VAL A 149 -6.68 -15.52 5.48
CA VAL A 149 -6.27 -16.19 4.23
C VAL A 149 -7.41 -16.24 3.25
N SER A 150 -8.63 -16.58 3.69
CA SER A 150 -9.81 -16.62 2.82
C SER A 150 -10.10 -15.26 2.17
N ASP A 151 -10.14 -14.18 2.97
CA ASP A 151 -10.41 -12.83 2.48
C ASP A 151 -9.31 -12.35 1.52
N LEU A 152 -8.05 -12.71 1.81
CA LEU A 152 -6.92 -12.34 0.97
C LEU A 152 -6.94 -13.10 -0.36
N SER A 153 -7.23 -14.40 -0.35
CA SER A 153 -7.39 -15.20 -1.56
C SER A 153 -8.51 -14.65 -2.43
N GLU A 154 -9.68 -14.39 -1.86
CA GLU A 154 -10.82 -13.83 -2.61
C GLU A 154 -10.46 -12.49 -3.25
N LEU A 155 -9.81 -11.58 -2.52
CA LEU A 155 -9.38 -10.28 -3.04
C LEU A 155 -8.46 -10.43 -4.27
N ASN A 156 -7.49 -11.35 -4.21
CA ASN A 156 -6.53 -11.55 -5.29
C ASN A 156 -7.13 -12.30 -6.48
N GLU A 157 -7.98 -13.30 -6.24
CA GLU A 157 -8.68 -14.02 -7.30
C GLU A 157 -9.62 -13.07 -8.06
N GLN A 158 -10.39 -12.24 -7.37
CA GLN A 158 -11.22 -11.20 -7.99
C GLN A 158 -10.38 -10.24 -8.83
N ALA A 159 -9.28 -9.73 -8.29
CA ALA A 159 -8.38 -8.85 -9.04
C ALA A 159 -7.77 -9.55 -10.28
N SER A 160 -7.46 -10.84 -10.18
CA SER A 160 -6.95 -11.66 -11.28
C SER A 160 -7.99 -11.88 -12.38
N LEU A 161 -9.24 -12.16 -12.02
CA LEU A 161 -10.34 -12.31 -12.98
C LEU A 161 -10.59 -11.01 -13.76
N ARG A 162 -10.63 -9.86 -13.07
CA ARG A 162 -10.77 -8.53 -13.71
C ARG A 162 -9.67 -8.29 -14.74
N LYS A 163 -8.40 -8.54 -14.38
CA LYS A 163 -7.24 -8.37 -15.28
C LYS A 163 -7.30 -9.28 -16.51
N ARG A 164 -7.97 -10.43 -16.42
CA ARG A 164 -8.12 -11.39 -17.52
C ARG A 164 -9.44 -11.23 -18.28
N GLY A 165 -10.30 -10.29 -17.90
CA GLY A 165 -11.64 -10.12 -18.49
C GLY A 165 -12.57 -11.31 -18.25
N LYS A 166 -12.47 -11.95 -17.08
CA LYS A 166 -13.18 -13.19 -16.71
C LYS A 166 -14.03 -13.01 -15.45
N GLU A 167 -14.66 -11.85 -15.30
CA GLU A 167 -15.41 -11.48 -14.08
C GLU A 167 -16.63 -12.38 -13.82
N ASP A 168 -17.13 -13.07 -14.85
CA ASP A 168 -18.25 -14.02 -14.76
C ASP A 168 -17.84 -15.41 -14.24
N GLU A 169 -16.53 -15.70 -14.11
CA GLU A 169 -16.05 -16.98 -13.58
C GLU A 169 -16.06 -17.00 -12.04
N SER A 170 -16.24 -18.19 -11.45
CA SER A 170 -16.13 -18.37 -10.00
C SER A 170 -14.68 -18.27 -9.53
N THR A 171 -14.44 -17.60 -8.39
CA THR A 171 -13.13 -17.58 -7.74
C THR A 171 -12.76 -18.93 -7.13
N TRP A 172 -11.46 -19.23 -7.09
CA TRP A 172 -10.94 -20.29 -6.23
C TRP A 172 -11.16 -19.92 -4.77
N LYS A 173 -11.69 -20.85 -3.99
CA LYS A 173 -11.96 -20.67 -2.55
C LYS A 173 -11.00 -21.51 -1.75
N LEU A 174 -10.69 -21.04 -0.53
CA LEU A 174 -9.85 -21.81 0.40
C LEU A 174 -10.42 -23.21 0.70
N THR A 175 -11.74 -23.36 0.64
CA THR A 175 -12.45 -24.64 0.81
C THR A 175 -12.28 -25.62 -0.35
N ASP A 176 -11.73 -25.17 -1.49
CA ASP A 176 -11.40 -26.04 -2.62
C ASP A 176 -10.11 -26.83 -2.36
N ALA A 177 -9.30 -26.43 -1.36
CA ALA A 177 -8.17 -27.21 -0.86
C ALA A 177 -8.60 -28.18 0.25
N PRO A 178 -7.92 -29.33 0.40
CA PRO A 178 -8.17 -30.25 1.51
C PRO A 178 -7.99 -29.56 2.87
N GLU A 179 -8.99 -29.67 3.74
CA GLU A 179 -9.00 -29.00 5.06
C GLU A 179 -7.73 -29.29 5.88
N ARG A 180 -7.33 -30.58 5.96
CA ARG A 180 -6.10 -30.98 6.65
C ARG A 180 -4.84 -30.34 6.09
N TYR A 181 -4.80 -30.09 4.78
CA TYR A 181 -3.68 -29.42 4.13
C TYR A 181 -3.62 -27.94 4.53
N VAL A 182 -4.76 -27.25 4.53
CA VAL A 182 -4.88 -25.86 4.99
C VAL A 182 -4.47 -25.73 6.46
N GLU A 183 -4.92 -26.63 7.34
CA GLU A 183 -4.54 -26.63 8.76
C GLU A 183 -3.03 -26.78 8.98
N ILE A 184 -2.37 -27.63 8.19
CA ILE A 184 -0.90 -27.78 8.26
C ILE A 184 -0.21 -26.48 7.84
N LEU A 185 -0.63 -25.86 6.74
CA LEU A 185 -0.01 -24.62 6.24
C LEU A 185 -0.26 -23.43 7.17
N LYS A 186 -1.43 -23.33 7.81
CA LYS A 186 -1.70 -22.29 8.81
C LYS A 186 -0.72 -22.33 9.98
N ARG A 187 -0.21 -23.51 10.37
CA ARG A 187 0.82 -23.63 11.41
C ARG A 187 2.17 -23.03 11.00
N ALA A 188 2.43 -22.87 9.71
CA ALA A 188 3.68 -22.30 9.19
C ALA A 188 3.69 -20.76 9.16
N ILE A 189 2.59 -20.10 9.50
CA ILE A 189 2.44 -18.63 9.47
C ILE A 189 2.04 -18.09 10.85
N ILE A 190 2.22 -16.79 11.04
CA ILE A 190 1.59 -15.99 12.11
C ILE A 190 0.65 -14.97 11.48
N GLY A 191 -0.44 -14.65 12.17
CA GLY A 191 -1.38 -13.62 11.77
C GLY A 191 -1.02 -12.26 12.35
N LEU A 192 -1.27 -11.20 11.60
CA LEU A 192 -1.04 -9.81 11.98
C LEU A 192 -2.35 -9.04 11.85
N GLU A 193 -2.79 -8.38 12.91
CA GLU A 193 -3.91 -7.44 12.92
C GLU A 193 -3.42 -6.08 13.36
N ILE A 194 -3.54 -5.09 12.48
CA ILE A 194 -2.99 -3.76 12.68
C ILE A 194 -4.15 -2.78 12.79
N GLN A 195 -4.34 -2.25 13.99
CA GLN A 195 -5.24 -1.13 14.21
C GLN A 195 -4.56 0.13 13.69
N ILE A 196 -5.18 0.80 12.71
CA ILE A 196 -4.59 1.98 12.08
C ILE A 196 -4.75 3.19 13.01
N ASP A 197 -3.64 3.68 13.54
CA ASP A 197 -3.59 4.88 14.37
C ASP A 197 -3.37 6.13 13.50
N ARG A 198 -2.58 6.01 12.42
CA ARG A 198 -2.28 7.09 11.48
C ARG A 198 -2.16 6.56 10.06
N ILE A 199 -2.74 7.28 9.10
CA ILE A 199 -2.66 6.98 7.67
C ILE A 199 -2.35 8.27 6.91
N GLU A 200 -1.26 8.28 6.15
CA GLU A 200 -0.74 9.46 5.47
C GLU A 200 -0.52 9.13 3.99
N GLY A 201 -1.19 9.86 3.09
CA GLY A 201 -0.95 9.73 1.65
C GLY A 201 -0.03 10.82 1.13
N ARG A 202 0.87 10.44 0.23
CA ARG A 202 1.65 11.37 -0.58
C ARG A 202 1.43 11.07 -2.05
N PHE A 203 0.89 12.04 -2.76
CA PHE A 203 0.61 11.98 -4.19
C PHE A 203 1.34 13.16 -4.82
N LYS A 204 2.49 12.92 -5.44
CA LYS A 204 3.23 13.94 -6.19
C LYS A 204 3.03 13.66 -7.67
N MET A 205 2.24 14.51 -8.31
CA MET A 205 1.74 14.36 -9.68
C MET A 205 1.77 15.70 -10.42
N SER A 206 2.81 16.51 -10.22
CA SER A 206 2.97 17.84 -10.84
C SER A 206 1.82 18.83 -10.59
N GLN A 207 1.00 18.63 -9.55
CA GLN A 207 -0.15 19.50 -9.29
C GLN A 207 0.23 20.91 -8.83
N GLU A 208 1.48 21.13 -8.45
CA GLU A 208 2.02 22.46 -8.09
C GLU A 208 2.42 23.32 -9.30
N ASP A 209 2.60 22.70 -10.46
CA ASP A 209 3.12 23.38 -11.66
C ASP A 209 2.07 24.37 -12.22
N SER A 210 2.49 25.31 -13.08
CA SER A 210 1.55 26.17 -13.83
C SER A 210 0.68 25.33 -14.78
N ASP A 211 -0.41 25.90 -15.30
CA ASP A 211 -1.27 25.14 -16.22
C ASP A 211 -0.53 24.74 -17.51
N GLY A 212 0.36 25.60 -18.03
CA GLY A 212 1.17 25.28 -19.19
C GLY A 212 2.18 24.16 -18.92
N ASP A 213 2.89 24.23 -17.80
CA ASP A 213 3.87 23.19 -17.43
C ASP A 213 3.19 21.86 -17.06
N TRP A 214 2.06 21.90 -16.35
CA TRP A 214 1.26 20.72 -16.06
C TRP A 214 0.80 20.02 -17.34
N GLN A 215 0.26 20.77 -18.30
CA GLN A 215 -0.14 20.22 -19.60
C GLN A 215 1.08 19.67 -20.36
N GLY A 216 2.21 20.37 -20.34
CA GLY A 216 3.46 19.91 -20.93
C GLY A 216 3.98 18.60 -20.34
N VAL A 217 3.80 18.38 -19.03
CA VAL A 217 4.11 17.10 -18.36
C VAL A 217 3.17 15.99 -18.82
N VAL A 218 1.86 16.24 -18.89
CA VAL A 218 0.87 15.28 -19.39
C VAL A 218 1.20 14.86 -20.84
N ASP A 219 1.39 15.84 -21.72
CA ASP A 219 1.69 15.60 -23.14
C ASP A 219 3.05 14.92 -23.31
N GLY A 220 4.04 15.32 -22.50
CA GLY A 220 5.35 14.70 -22.46
C GLY A 220 5.28 13.20 -22.17
N PHE A 221 4.48 12.78 -21.19
CA PHE A 221 4.26 11.37 -20.89
C PHE A 221 3.48 10.63 -21.98
N LYS A 222 2.41 11.23 -22.53
CA LYS A 222 1.67 10.66 -23.66
C LYS A 222 2.56 10.45 -24.88
N SER A 223 3.48 11.38 -25.15
CA SER A 223 4.40 11.30 -26.30
C SER A 223 5.43 10.18 -26.20
N MET A 224 5.63 9.57 -25.03
CA MET A 224 6.51 8.40 -24.87
C MET A 224 5.96 7.16 -25.57
N ASN A 225 4.65 7.11 -25.89
CA ASN A 225 3.98 5.96 -26.51
C ASN A 225 4.24 4.63 -25.79
N SER A 226 4.30 4.67 -24.45
CA SER A 226 4.45 3.49 -23.58
C SER A 226 3.27 3.35 -22.63
N GLU A 227 3.01 2.13 -22.17
CA GLU A 227 1.95 1.85 -21.20
C GLU A 227 2.18 2.62 -19.89
N GLU A 228 3.43 2.71 -19.43
CA GLU A 228 3.82 3.45 -18.25
C GLU A 228 3.62 4.96 -18.41
N GLY A 229 3.94 5.50 -19.59
CA GLY A 229 3.73 6.91 -19.92
C GLY A 229 2.25 7.26 -19.89
N ASN A 230 1.41 6.44 -20.54
CA ASN A 230 -0.04 6.64 -20.56
C ASN A 230 -0.65 6.58 -19.16
N LYS A 231 -0.29 5.56 -18.35
CA LYS A 231 -0.76 5.46 -16.96
C LYS A 231 -0.32 6.64 -16.11
N MET A 232 0.92 7.12 -16.29
CA MET A 232 1.39 8.29 -15.56
C MET A 232 0.61 9.56 -15.95
N ALA A 233 0.37 9.76 -17.25
CA ALA A 233 -0.44 10.87 -17.74
C ALA A 233 -1.86 10.83 -17.16
N GLU A 234 -2.53 9.67 -17.19
CA GLU A 234 -3.87 9.47 -16.60
C GLU A 234 -3.91 9.80 -15.10
N MET A 235 -2.88 9.40 -14.34
CA MET A 235 -2.78 9.72 -12.91
C MET A 235 -2.58 11.22 -12.65
N ILE A 236 -1.78 11.90 -13.47
CA ILE A 236 -1.58 13.36 -13.40
C ILE A 236 -2.90 14.08 -13.74
N GLU A 237 -3.59 13.65 -14.80
CA GLU A 237 -4.88 14.17 -15.22
C GLU A 237 -5.95 14.01 -14.15
N SER A 238 -6.08 12.82 -13.57
CA SER A 238 -7.03 12.53 -12.49
C SER A 238 -6.83 13.45 -11.28
N ARG A 239 -5.58 13.77 -10.94
CA ARG A 239 -5.26 14.69 -9.84
C ARG A 239 -5.41 16.17 -10.21
N GLY A 240 -5.32 16.50 -11.49
CA GLY A 240 -5.52 17.85 -12.03
C GLY A 240 -6.98 18.22 -12.33
N GLN A 241 -7.97 17.35 -12.10
CA GLN A 241 -9.38 17.62 -12.48
C GLN A 241 -9.97 18.92 -11.88
N ALA A 242 -9.50 19.35 -10.71
CA ALA A 242 -9.91 20.63 -10.10
C ALA A 242 -9.39 21.87 -10.85
N ARG A 243 -8.38 21.72 -11.71
CA ARG A 243 -7.80 22.81 -12.51
C ARG A 243 -8.74 23.26 -13.64
N CYS A 244 -9.50 22.33 -14.23
CA CYS A 244 -10.46 22.61 -15.30
C CYS A 244 -11.65 23.50 -14.87
N VAL A 245 -11.93 23.63 -13.56
CA VAL A 245 -13.05 24.45 -13.06
C VAL A 245 -12.80 25.96 -13.25
N LYS A 246 -11.56 26.39 -13.56
CA LYS A 246 -11.23 27.79 -13.81
C LYS A 246 -11.31 28.23 -15.28
N GLY A 247 -11.68 27.33 -16.20
CA GLY A 247 -11.65 27.57 -17.65
C GLY A 247 -13.01 27.75 -18.33
N GLY A 248 -14.07 28.12 -17.61
CA GLY A 248 -15.41 28.25 -18.17
C GLY A 248 -16.20 29.40 -17.57
N LEU A 249 -15.96 30.61 -18.07
CA LEU A 249 -16.90 31.72 -18.18
C LEU A 249 -16.55 32.54 -19.43
#